data_AF-A0A952T6V2-F1
#
_entry.id   AF-A0A952T6V2-F1
#
_cell.length_a   1.000
_cell.length_b   1.000
_cell.length_c   1.000
_cell.angle_alpha   90.00
_cell.angle_beta   90.00
_cell.angle_gamma   90.00
#
_symmetry.space_group_name_H-M   'P 1'
#
loop_
_entity.id
_entity.type
_entity.pdbx_description
1 polymer ?
#
loop_
_entity_poly.entity_id
_entity_poly.type
_entity_poly.pdbx_seq_one_letter_code
_entity_poly.pdbx_strand_id
1 'polypeptide(L)'
;MERTHQSTEEASTKIDLPEPQRLPADLQILTINESFEEERPSLDDYLFGKFFQDRAEFFVIQHSNSTIFDTPVSTVVLYYLDGDHCKTKFILTEDIGARLMVEYGNFKIIPLDEPTKELLSQEEIIVTDKDKKVINKALRKYELLWKLNTKIVRFKVDLDNPTEPFVYTEHVPQYDNLYRNLESAS
;
A
#
# COMPACT_ATOMS: atom_id res chain seq x y z
N MET A 1 39.45 12.23 -6.17
CA MET A 1 38.44 11.42 -5.47
C MET A 1 37.13 11.62 -6.20
N GLU A 2 36.88 10.79 -7.21
CA GLU A 2 35.62 10.79 -7.96
C GLU A 2 34.57 10.05 -7.15
N ARG A 3 33.39 10.68 -6.98
CA ARG A 3 32.21 10.07 -6.37
C ARG A 3 31.40 9.44 -7.49
N THR A 4 31.43 8.11 -7.56
CA THR A 4 30.60 7.33 -8.47
C THR A 4 29.15 7.40 -7.99
N HIS A 5 28.29 8.03 -8.80
CA HIS A 5 26.83 7.98 -8.62
C HIS A 5 26.36 6.55 -8.90
N GLN A 6 25.83 5.89 -7.87
CA GLN A 6 25.26 4.55 -7.96
C GLN A 6 23.81 4.68 -8.44
N SER A 7 23.57 4.33 -9.71
CA SER A 7 22.23 4.19 -10.28
C SER A 7 21.49 3.07 -9.55
N THR A 8 20.33 3.37 -8.99
CA THR A 8 19.37 2.37 -8.53
C THR A 8 18.75 1.75 -9.77
N GLU A 9 19.11 0.50 -10.05
CA GLU A 9 18.57 -0.22 -11.21
C GLU A 9 17.15 -0.67 -10.89
N GLU A 10 16.18 -0.10 -11.60
CA GLU A 10 14.75 -0.32 -11.41
C GLU A 10 14.25 -1.36 -12.41
N ALA A 11 13.74 -2.50 -11.93
CA ALA A 11 13.11 -3.49 -12.81
C ALA A 11 11.62 -3.15 -13.01
N SER A 12 11.22 -2.98 -14.27
CA SER A 12 9.82 -2.78 -14.67
C SER A 12 9.35 -3.98 -15.49
N THR A 13 8.31 -4.66 -15.03
CA THR A 13 7.73 -5.80 -15.75
C THR A 13 6.55 -5.30 -16.59
N LYS A 14 6.62 -5.47 -17.91
CA LYS A 14 5.48 -5.27 -18.81
C LYS A 14 4.70 -6.58 -18.90
N ILE A 15 3.45 -6.57 -18.44
CA ILE A 15 2.47 -7.61 -18.65
C ILE A 15 1.39 -7.02 -19.56
N ASP A 16 1.20 -7.63 -20.74
CA ASP A 16 0.05 -7.33 -21.61
C ASP A 16 -1.20 -7.90 -20.94
N LEU A 17 -1.95 -7.03 -20.26
CA LEU A 17 -3.27 -7.30 -19.71
C LEU A 17 -4.23 -6.24 -20.27
N PRO A 18 -5.50 -6.62 -20.53
CA PRO A 18 -6.49 -5.69 -21.05
C PRO A 18 -6.67 -4.50 -20.10
N GLU A 19 -6.94 -3.35 -20.71
CA GLU A 19 -7.20 -2.06 -20.04
C GLU A 19 -8.18 -2.24 -18.87
N PRO A 20 -7.91 -1.68 -17.67
CA PRO A 20 -8.75 -1.87 -16.51
C PRO A 20 -10.16 -1.32 -16.76
N GLN A 21 -11.10 -2.22 -17.02
CA GLN A 21 -12.51 -1.89 -17.10
C GLN A 21 -13.10 -1.93 -15.70
N ARG A 22 -13.35 -0.72 -15.18
CA ARG A 22 -14.12 -0.38 -13.97
C ARG A 22 -13.37 -0.57 -12.66
N LEU A 23 -13.57 0.42 -11.79
CA LEU A 23 -13.29 0.31 -10.36
C LEU A 23 -13.98 -0.97 -9.83
N PRO A 24 -13.31 -1.80 -9.02
CA PRO A 24 -13.99 -2.88 -8.32
C PRO A 24 -15.11 -2.27 -7.49
N ALA A 25 -16.29 -2.91 -7.51
CA ALA A 25 -17.47 -2.46 -6.76
C ALA A 25 -17.16 -2.31 -5.25
N ASP A 26 -16.11 -2.98 -4.80
CA ASP A 26 -15.62 -3.05 -3.44
C ASP A 26 -14.99 -1.73 -2.97
N LEU A 27 -14.55 -0.87 -3.90
CA LEU A 27 -14.16 0.52 -3.60
C LEU A 27 -15.37 1.47 -3.45
N GLN A 28 -16.59 0.97 -3.66
CA GLN A 28 -17.84 1.71 -3.41
C GLN A 28 -18.43 1.41 -2.03
N ILE A 29 -17.75 0.64 -1.16
CA ILE A 29 -18.16 0.44 0.24
C ILE A 29 -17.63 1.60 1.14
N LEU A 30 -17.78 2.83 0.64
CA LEU A 30 -18.06 4.00 1.48
C LEU A 30 -19.36 4.69 1.02
N THR A 31 -20.14 4.03 0.15
CA THR A 31 -21.53 4.41 -0.09
C THR A 31 -22.31 3.85 1.08
N ILE A 32 -22.58 4.76 2.02
CA ILE A 32 -23.33 4.54 3.26
C ILE A 32 -24.69 3.94 2.88
N ASN A 33 -24.82 2.62 2.99
CA ASN A 33 -26.13 2.00 3.06
C ASN A 33 -26.76 2.47 4.37
N GLU A 34 -27.77 3.33 4.22
CA GLU A 34 -28.67 3.79 5.26
C GLU A 34 -29.38 2.60 5.93
N SER A 35 -29.87 2.86 7.15
CA SER A 35 -30.59 1.96 8.06
C SER A 35 -29.70 0.97 8.82
N PHE A 36 -29.12 1.45 9.93
CA PHE A 36 -29.27 0.90 11.29
C PHE A 36 -28.61 1.91 12.25
N GLU A 37 -29.40 2.55 13.09
CA GLU A 37 -28.93 3.40 14.21
C GLU A 37 -28.32 2.51 15.29
N GLU A 38 -27.12 2.00 15.04
CA GLU A 38 -26.17 1.75 16.12
C GLU A 38 -25.37 3.04 16.29
N GLU A 39 -25.08 3.44 17.53
CA GLU A 39 -24.13 4.52 17.83
C GLU A 39 -22.78 4.16 17.22
N ARG A 40 -22.59 4.52 15.94
CA ARG A 40 -21.32 4.32 15.26
C ARG A 40 -20.34 5.25 15.95
N PRO A 41 -19.20 4.74 16.46
CA PRO A 41 -18.18 5.57 17.05
C PRO A 41 -17.78 6.67 16.06
N SER A 42 -17.63 7.88 16.57
CA SER A 42 -17.16 9.01 15.76
C SER A 42 -15.75 8.72 15.28
N LEU A 43 -15.36 9.24 14.12
CA LEU A 43 -13.96 9.15 13.68
C LEU A 43 -13.01 9.76 14.72
N ASP A 44 -13.47 10.79 15.44
CA ASP A 44 -12.73 11.43 16.53
C ASP A 44 -12.38 10.48 17.69
N ASP A 45 -13.18 9.43 17.91
CA ASP A 45 -12.89 8.41 18.93
C ASP A 45 -11.63 7.61 18.60
N TYR A 46 -11.20 7.65 17.34
CA TYR A 46 -10.01 6.97 16.82
C TYR A 46 -8.82 7.92 16.61
N LEU A 47 -8.94 9.20 16.98
CA LEU A 47 -7.84 10.16 16.84
C LEU A 47 -6.66 9.71 17.71
N PHE A 48 -5.54 9.42 17.05
CA PHE A 48 -4.32 8.98 17.73
C PHE A 48 -3.39 10.16 18.04
N GLY A 49 -3.32 11.15 17.15
CA GLY A 49 -2.49 12.32 17.40
C GLY A 49 -2.54 13.37 16.30
N LYS A 50 -2.10 14.58 16.70
CA LYS A 50 -1.96 15.76 15.84
C LYS A 50 -0.51 16.28 15.89
N PHE A 51 -0.01 16.76 14.76
CA PHE A 51 1.37 17.22 14.58
C PHE A 51 1.40 18.46 13.67
N PHE A 52 2.54 19.14 13.61
CA PHE A 52 2.76 20.33 12.78
C PHE A 52 1.70 21.42 12.99
N GLN A 53 1.50 21.82 14.26
CA GLN A 53 0.47 22.80 14.65
C GLN A 53 -0.95 22.37 14.23
N ASP A 54 -1.30 21.11 14.50
CA ASP A 54 -2.58 20.47 14.17
C ASP A 54 -2.88 20.34 12.66
N ARG A 55 -1.88 20.54 11.81
CA ARG A 55 -2.01 20.41 10.35
C ARG A 55 -1.85 18.98 9.85
N ALA A 56 -1.33 18.07 10.66
CA ALA A 56 -1.30 16.64 10.34
C ALA A 56 -1.99 15.85 11.44
N GLU A 57 -2.94 15.01 11.05
CA GLU A 57 -3.73 14.20 11.96
C GLU A 57 -3.71 12.74 11.53
N PHE A 58 -3.66 11.86 12.52
CA PHE A 58 -3.58 10.42 12.30
C PHE A 58 -4.65 9.74 13.15
N PHE A 59 -5.45 8.88 12.52
CA PHE A 59 -6.49 8.10 13.18
C PHE A 59 -6.12 6.63 13.10
N VAL A 60 -6.23 5.89 14.21
CA VAL A 60 -5.86 4.47 14.28
C VAL A 60 -7.07 3.66 14.70
N ILE A 61 -7.62 2.90 13.74
CA ILE A 61 -8.77 2.03 13.93
C ILE A 61 -8.25 0.61 14.06
N GLN A 62 -8.17 0.11 15.29
CA GLN A 62 -7.81 -1.27 15.59
C GLN A 62 -9.04 -2.19 15.49
N HIS A 63 -8.81 -3.47 15.19
CA HIS A 63 -9.85 -4.50 15.15
C HIS A 63 -10.98 -4.13 14.19
N SER A 64 -10.63 -3.54 13.04
CA SER A 64 -11.63 -3.18 12.05
C SER A 64 -12.33 -4.45 11.55
N ASN A 65 -13.66 -4.45 11.52
CA ASN A 65 -14.45 -5.51 10.85
C ASN A 65 -14.40 -5.39 9.31
N SER A 66 -13.43 -4.65 8.78
CA SER A 66 -13.27 -4.34 7.38
C SER A 66 -12.43 -5.39 6.68
N THR A 67 -12.67 -5.55 5.39
CA THR A 67 -11.87 -6.38 4.49
C THR A 67 -11.32 -5.54 3.34
N ILE A 68 -10.20 -5.99 2.78
CA ILE A 68 -9.69 -5.48 1.51
C ILE A 68 -9.28 -6.66 0.64
N PHE A 69 -9.79 -6.71 -0.60
CA PHE A 69 -9.62 -7.87 -1.47
C PHE A 69 -9.97 -9.20 -0.79
N ASP A 70 -11.09 -9.25 -0.05
CA ASP A 70 -11.53 -10.39 0.78
C ASP A 70 -10.56 -10.80 1.91
N THR A 71 -9.55 -9.99 2.23
CA THR A 71 -8.64 -10.22 3.35
C THR A 71 -9.00 -9.34 4.54
N PRO A 72 -9.14 -9.92 5.75
CA PRO A 72 -9.37 -9.15 6.97
C PRO A 72 -8.28 -8.11 7.23
N VAL A 73 -8.71 -6.91 7.62
CA VAL A 73 -7.81 -5.84 8.04
C VAL A 73 -7.72 -5.83 9.56
N SER A 74 -6.52 -5.94 10.11
CA SER A 74 -6.31 -5.89 11.57
C SER A 74 -6.28 -4.46 12.11
N THR A 75 -5.77 -3.52 11.31
CA THR A 75 -5.68 -2.10 11.67
C THR A 75 -5.75 -1.22 10.43
N VAL A 76 -6.52 -0.14 10.50
CA VAL A 76 -6.54 0.94 9.50
C VAL A 76 -5.93 2.18 10.14
N VAL A 77 -5.00 2.82 9.44
CA VAL A 77 -4.45 4.12 9.83
C VAL A 77 -4.78 5.13 8.74
N LEU A 78 -5.50 6.18 9.11
CA LEU A 78 -5.88 7.28 8.22
C LEU A 78 -4.98 8.49 8.50
N TYR A 79 -4.52 9.12 7.43
CA TYR A 79 -3.60 10.26 7.47
C TYR A 79 -4.27 11.46 6.80
N TYR A 80 -4.46 12.51 7.58
CA TYR A 80 -5.02 13.78 7.13
C TYR A 80 -3.95 14.86 7.19
N LEU A 81 -3.85 15.66 6.13
CA LEU A 81 -2.96 16.82 6.04
C LEU A 81 -3.81 18.03 5.69
N ASP A 82 -3.75 19.10 6.49
CA ASP A 82 -4.60 20.31 6.38
C ASP A 82 -6.11 19.99 6.30
N GLY A 83 -6.55 18.90 6.95
CA GLY A 83 -7.94 18.43 6.93
C GLY A 83 -8.30 17.55 5.74
N ASP A 84 -7.41 17.37 4.76
CA ASP A 84 -7.63 16.51 3.60
C ASP A 84 -7.08 15.09 3.84
N HIS A 85 -7.90 14.07 3.55
CA HIS A 85 -7.46 12.67 3.59
C HIS A 85 -6.46 12.39 2.47
N CYS A 86 -5.21 12.14 2.83
CA CYS A 86 -4.12 12.01 1.86
C CYS A 86 -3.55 10.60 1.75
N LYS A 87 -3.71 9.77 2.79
CA LYS A 87 -3.15 8.42 2.83
C LYS A 87 -3.95 7.50 3.76
N THR A 88 -4.12 6.25 3.35
CA THR A 88 -4.59 5.16 4.20
C THR A 88 -3.55 4.04 4.23
N LYS A 89 -3.27 3.51 5.43
CA LYS A 89 -2.44 2.33 5.63
C LYS A 89 -3.29 1.24 6.25
N PHE A 90 -3.29 0.06 5.64
CA PHE A 90 -3.97 -1.14 6.09
C PHE A 90 -2.93 -2.16 6.53
N ILE A 91 -3.14 -2.72 7.71
CA ILE A 91 -2.35 -3.82 8.26
C ILE A 91 -3.14 -5.10 8.02
N LEU A 92 -2.55 -6.03 7.27
CA LEU A 92 -3.23 -7.25 6.81
C LEU A 92 -2.61 -8.48 7.46
N THR A 93 -3.43 -9.49 7.68
CA THR A 93 -3.02 -10.78 8.24
C THR A 93 -2.49 -11.75 7.18
N GLU A 94 -2.69 -11.44 5.89
CA GLU A 94 -2.37 -12.33 4.78
C GLU A 94 -1.73 -11.57 3.61
N ASP A 95 -0.96 -12.30 2.81
CA ASP A 95 -0.38 -11.80 1.57
C ASP A 95 -1.46 -11.68 0.48
N ILE A 96 -1.67 -10.46 -0.01
CA ILE A 96 -2.62 -10.17 -1.11
C ILE A 96 -1.91 -9.78 -2.42
N GLY A 97 -0.58 -9.89 -2.51
CA GLY A 97 0.23 -9.41 -3.63
C GLY A 97 -0.25 -9.97 -4.98
N ALA A 98 -0.56 -11.26 -5.04
CA ALA A 98 -1.09 -11.88 -6.26
C ALA A 98 -2.45 -11.31 -6.70
N ARG A 99 -3.33 -10.96 -5.75
CA ARG A 99 -4.63 -10.32 -6.05
C ARG A 99 -4.41 -8.91 -6.61
N LEU A 100 -3.49 -8.16 -6.01
CA LEU A 100 -3.13 -6.82 -6.48
C LEU A 100 -2.54 -6.82 -7.90
N MET A 101 -1.73 -7.83 -8.25
CA MET A 101 -1.22 -7.95 -9.62
C MET A 101 -2.34 -8.17 -10.64
N VAL A 102 -3.35 -8.98 -10.30
CA VAL A 102 -4.51 -9.22 -11.17
C VAL A 102 -5.36 -7.97 -11.31
N GLU A 103 -5.58 -7.26 -10.21
CA GLU A 103 -6.42 -6.07 -10.15
C GLU A 103 -5.80 -4.86 -10.88
N TYR A 104 -4.55 -4.54 -10.53
CA TYR A 104 -3.91 -3.30 -10.95
C TYR A 104 -2.94 -3.49 -12.12
N GLY A 105 -2.68 -4.73 -12.53
CA GLY A 105 -1.78 -5.04 -13.64
C GLY A 105 -0.33 -4.65 -13.34
N ASN A 106 0.27 -3.89 -14.25
CA ASN A 106 1.69 -3.55 -14.24
C ASN A 106 2.13 -2.85 -12.96
N PHE A 107 3.19 -3.38 -12.36
CA PHE A 107 3.79 -2.86 -11.13
C PHE A 107 5.29 -2.68 -11.26
N LYS A 108 5.84 -1.91 -10.33
CA LYS A 108 7.27 -1.89 -10.02
C LYS A 108 7.50 -2.69 -8.75
N ILE A 109 8.57 -3.47 -8.71
CA ILE A 109 9.06 -4.13 -7.50
C ILE A 109 10.30 -3.41 -7.00
N ILE A 110 10.36 -3.17 -5.69
CA ILE A 110 11.45 -2.48 -5.02
C ILE A 110 12.01 -3.44 -3.98
N PRO A 111 13.29 -3.88 -4.11
CA PRO A 111 13.92 -4.70 -3.08
C PRO A 111 14.12 -3.87 -1.81
N LEU A 112 13.87 -4.49 -0.65
CA LEU A 112 14.03 -3.85 0.66
C LEU A 112 15.26 -4.36 1.43
N ASP A 113 16.00 -5.28 0.84
CA ASP A 113 17.30 -5.77 1.30
C ASP A 113 18.21 -6.16 0.13
N GLU A 114 19.49 -6.38 0.43
CA GLU A 114 20.49 -6.74 -0.59
C GLU A 114 20.25 -8.15 -1.19
N PRO A 115 19.90 -9.19 -0.41
CA PRO A 115 19.59 -10.51 -0.98
C PRO A 115 18.45 -10.49 -2.00
N THR A 116 17.35 -9.78 -1.71
CA THR A 116 16.23 -9.65 -2.66
C THR A 116 16.66 -8.86 -3.89
N LYS A 117 17.52 -7.84 -3.73
CA LYS A 117 18.05 -7.07 -4.86
C LYS A 117 18.92 -7.93 -5.79
N GLU A 118 19.78 -8.78 -5.24
CA GLU A 118 20.58 -9.72 -6.03
C GLU A 118 19.68 -10.69 -6.81
N LEU A 119 18.67 -11.27 -6.14
CA LEU A 119 17.71 -12.17 -6.78
C LEU A 119 16.89 -11.48 -7.88
N LEU A 120 16.43 -10.24 -7.68
CA LEU A 120 15.70 -9.49 -8.70
C LEU A 120 16.51 -9.25 -9.99
N SER A 121 17.84 -9.24 -9.89
CA SER A 121 18.72 -9.07 -11.06
C SER A 121 18.94 -10.37 -11.85
N GLN A 122 18.59 -11.53 -11.27
CA GLN A 122 18.93 -12.86 -11.78
C GLN A 122 17.71 -13.71 -12.10
N GLU A 123 16.62 -13.54 -11.36
CA GLU A 123 15.45 -14.41 -11.37
C GLU A 123 14.24 -13.75 -12.03
N GLU A 124 13.31 -14.59 -12.52
CA GLU A 124 11.99 -14.10 -12.92
C GLU A 124 11.21 -13.62 -11.70
N ILE A 125 10.71 -12.38 -11.76
CA ILE A 125 9.90 -11.75 -10.71
C ILE A 125 8.58 -12.48 -10.53
N ILE A 126 8.00 -12.93 -11.66
CA ILE A 126 6.69 -13.59 -11.71
C ILE A 126 6.90 -15.00 -12.23
N VAL A 127 6.50 -15.99 -11.43
CA VAL A 127 6.56 -17.40 -11.78
C VAL A 127 5.16 -17.98 -11.89
N THR A 128 5.03 -19.12 -12.57
CA THR A 128 3.76 -19.86 -12.60
C THR A 128 3.79 -20.93 -11.51
N ASP A 129 2.90 -20.84 -10.53
CA ASP A 129 2.69 -21.84 -9.48
C ASP A 129 1.24 -22.32 -9.54
N LYS A 130 1.03 -23.63 -9.79
CA LYS A 130 -0.30 -24.25 -9.95
C LYS A 130 -1.21 -23.47 -10.91
N ASP A 131 -0.69 -23.18 -12.11
CA ASP A 131 -1.37 -22.43 -13.18
C ASP A 131 -1.72 -20.96 -12.84
N LYS A 132 -1.22 -20.44 -11.71
CA LYS A 132 -1.40 -19.04 -11.32
C LYS A 132 -0.08 -18.29 -11.43
N LYS A 133 -0.13 -17.08 -11.99
CA LYS A 133 0.99 -16.14 -11.93
C LYS A 133 1.11 -15.61 -10.50
N VAL A 134 2.24 -15.85 -9.87
CA VAL A 134 2.55 -15.41 -8.50
C VAL A 134 3.92 -14.76 -8.48
N ILE A 135 4.18 -13.96 -7.45
CA ILE A 135 5.53 -13.45 -7.20
C ILE A 135 6.42 -14.61 -6.80
N ASN A 136 7.65 -14.62 -7.32
CA ASN A 136 8.64 -15.61 -6.98
C ASN A 136 8.86 -15.65 -5.46
N LYS A 137 8.57 -16.81 -4.86
CA LYS A 137 8.66 -17.04 -3.41
C LYS A 137 10.09 -16.98 -2.87
N ALA A 138 11.10 -16.99 -3.76
CA ALA A 138 12.48 -16.73 -3.40
C ALA A 138 12.71 -15.25 -2.99
N LEU A 139 11.86 -14.32 -3.45
CA LEU A 139 11.90 -12.93 -3.02
C LEU A 139 11.29 -12.83 -1.61
N ARG A 140 12.09 -12.40 -0.64
CA ARG A 140 11.73 -12.45 0.78
C ARG A 140 11.28 -11.10 1.32
N LYS A 141 11.87 -10.00 0.83
CA LYS A 141 11.65 -8.66 1.38
C LYS A 141 11.57 -7.61 0.28
N TYR A 142 10.35 -7.16 -0.02
CA TYR A 142 10.11 -6.25 -1.15
C TYR A 142 8.89 -5.36 -0.95
N GLU A 143 8.82 -4.29 -1.72
CA GLU A 143 7.62 -3.47 -1.90
C GLU A 143 7.15 -3.55 -3.35
N LEU A 144 5.86 -3.75 -3.55
CA LEU A 144 5.19 -3.60 -4.84
C LEU A 144 4.57 -2.21 -4.93
N LEU A 145 4.75 -1.55 -6.07
CA LEU A 145 4.32 -0.18 -6.31
C LEU A 145 3.50 -0.09 -7.59
N TRP A 146 2.29 0.45 -7.48
CA TRP A 146 1.47 0.86 -8.63
C TRP A 146 1.25 2.37 -8.60
N LYS A 147 1.44 3.00 -9.75
CA LYS A 147 1.09 4.42 -9.97
C LYS A 147 -0.16 4.47 -10.82
N LEU A 148 -1.30 4.70 -10.17
CA LEU A 148 -2.60 4.85 -10.82
C LEU A 148 -2.89 6.33 -11.04
N ASN A 149 -3.94 6.65 -11.82
CA ASN A 149 -4.26 8.04 -12.18
C ASN A 149 -4.54 8.93 -10.95
N THR A 150 -5.19 8.38 -9.92
CA THR A 150 -5.65 9.14 -8.75
C THR A 150 -4.92 8.79 -7.45
N LYS A 151 -4.16 7.69 -7.44
CA LYS A 151 -3.50 7.18 -6.23
C LYS A 151 -2.24 6.41 -6.54
N ILE A 152 -1.36 6.33 -5.54
CA ILE A 152 -0.22 5.44 -5.51
C ILE A 152 -0.55 4.32 -4.51
N VAL A 153 -0.39 3.09 -4.96
CA VAL A 153 -0.59 1.89 -4.14
C VAL A 153 0.76 1.26 -3.84
N ARG A 154 0.99 0.93 -2.57
CA ARG A 154 2.18 0.22 -2.09
C ARG A 154 1.75 -1.02 -1.32
N PHE A 155 2.44 -2.13 -1.54
CA PHE A 155 2.27 -3.35 -0.76
C PHE A 155 3.63 -3.89 -0.33
N LYS A 156 3.89 -3.86 0.98
CA LYS A 156 5.15 -4.33 1.59
C LYS A 156 5.01 -5.76 2.06
N VAL A 157 5.99 -6.57 1.70
CA VAL A 157 6.17 -7.96 2.12
C VAL A 157 7.51 -8.11 2.84
N ASP A 158 7.49 -8.73 4.01
CA ASP A 158 8.68 -9.13 4.77
C ASP A 158 8.47 -10.56 5.30
N LEU A 159 8.95 -11.55 4.56
CA LEU A 159 8.82 -12.96 4.92
C LEU A 159 9.91 -13.43 5.88
N ASP A 160 10.95 -12.62 6.11
CA ASP A 160 12.05 -12.94 7.03
C ASP A 160 11.68 -12.65 8.47
N ASN A 161 10.71 -11.76 8.69
CA ASN A 161 10.13 -11.51 9.99
C ASN A 161 8.65 -11.94 10.04
N PRO A 162 8.34 -13.17 10.49
CA PRO A 162 6.97 -13.69 10.54
C PRO A 162 6.02 -12.88 11.44
N THR A 163 6.58 -12.01 12.28
CA THR A 163 5.81 -11.13 13.16
C THR A 163 5.51 -9.76 12.53
N GLU A 164 6.21 -9.40 11.44
CA GLU A 164 5.84 -8.21 10.67
C GLU A 164 4.57 -8.49 9.86
N PRO A 165 3.53 -7.65 9.99
CA PRO A 165 2.33 -7.80 9.20
C PRO A 165 2.55 -7.33 7.76
N PHE A 166 1.71 -7.79 6.85
CA PHE A 166 1.65 -7.26 5.50
C PHE A 166 1.07 -5.84 5.54
N VAL A 167 1.71 -4.92 4.82
CA VAL A 167 1.30 -3.50 4.82
C VAL A 167 0.84 -3.11 3.44
N TYR A 168 -0.44 -2.80 3.32
CA TYR A 168 -1.04 -2.21 2.12
C TYR A 168 -1.26 -0.72 2.35
N THR A 169 -0.87 0.14 1.42
CA THR A 169 -1.02 1.59 1.55
C THR A 169 -1.54 2.20 0.26
N GLU A 170 -2.48 3.13 0.39
CA GLU A 170 -2.94 3.98 -0.68
C GLU A 170 -2.69 5.43 -0.31
N HIS A 171 -2.23 6.25 -1.24
CA HIS A 171 -2.12 7.69 -1.01
C HIS A 171 -2.25 8.49 -2.30
N VAL A 172 -2.60 9.77 -2.16
CA VAL A 172 -2.63 10.70 -3.30
C VAL A 172 -1.20 10.91 -3.83
N PRO A 173 -1.00 11.11 -5.15
CA PRO A 173 0.33 11.28 -5.73
C PRO A 173 1.16 12.41 -5.11
N GLN A 174 0.50 13.44 -4.59
CA GLN A 174 1.13 14.62 -4.00
C GLN A 174 1.49 14.46 -2.52
N TYR A 175 1.15 13.33 -1.87
CA TYR A 175 1.31 13.12 -0.43
C TYR A 175 2.70 13.50 0.09
N ASP A 176 3.77 13.00 -0.55
CA ASP A 176 5.15 13.26 -0.09
C ASP A 176 5.55 14.74 -0.21
N ASN A 177 4.93 15.50 -1.11
CA ASN A 177 5.15 16.94 -1.24
C ASN A 177 4.33 17.71 -0.22
N LEU A 178 3.07 17.33 -0.01
CA LEU A 178 2.21 17.92 1.03
C LEU A 178 2.85 17.76 2.41
N TYR A 179 3.30 16.55 2.74
CA TYR A 179 3.95 16.26 4.02
C TYR A 179 5.23 17.08 4.22
N ARG A 180 6.11 17.14 3.21
CA ARG A 180 7.35 17.95 3.28
C ARG A 180 7.08 19.44 3.46
N ASN A 181 6.02 19.96 2.84
CA ASN A 181 5.64 21.35 3.03
C ASN A 181 5.23 21.64 4.48
N LEU A 182 4.52 20.72 5.15
CA LEU A 182 4.20 20.86 6.58
C LEU A 182 5.45 20.87 7.45
N GLU A 183 6.37 19.94 7.19
CA GLU A 183 7.63 19.81 7.93
C GLU A 183 8.48 21.08 7.82
N SER A 184 8.55 21.68 6.63
CA SER A 184 9.32 22.92 6.41
C SER A 184 8.69 24.19 6.99
N ALA A 185 7.40 24.16 7.31
CA ALA A 185 6.62 25.30 7.78
C ALA A 185 6.42 25.32 9.31
N SER A 186 6.96 24.32 10.03
CA SER A 186 6.83 24.13 11.48
C SER A 186 8.13 24.45 12.21
#